data_AF-G7EQ57-F1
#
_entry.id   AF-G7EQ57-F1
#
_cell.length_a   1.000
_cell.length_b   1.000
_cell.length_c   1.000
_cell.angle_alpha   90.00
_cell.angle_beta   90.00
_cell.angle_gamma   90.00
#
_symmetry.space_group_name_H-M   'P 1'
#
loop_
_entity.id
_entity.type
_entity.pdbx_description
1 polymer ?
#
loop_
_entity_poly.entity_id
_entity_poly.type
_entity_poly.pdbx_seq_one_letter_code
_entity_poly.pdbx_strand_id
1 'polypeptide(L)'
;MFTLGHSLTLLFGVINDIQVNAYLIDAIIGLSVVYKGFDNLGGFKKTIGFTPNPKTAVLIFGLFHGFGLATKLQEFQLPSDGLIANLIAFNVGVELGQFSALAFILLLINYWRKHNSFNRFATNTNCLLMSAGFMLIGFQLTGYFIS
;
A
#
# COMPACT_ATOMS: atom_id res chain seq x y z
N MET A 1 -12.21 0.51 -0.65
CA MET A 1 -11.71 0.36 0.75
C MET A 1 -10.32 0.93 0.89
N PHE A 2 -9.32 0.47 0.12
CA PHE A 2 -7.97 1.08 0.16
C PHE A 2 -8.02 2.59 -0.13
N THR A 3 -8.59 2.97 -1.28
CA THR A 3 -8.70 4.37 -1.71
C THR A 3 -9.44 5.22 -0.68
N LEU A 4 -10.54 4.71 -0.13
CA LEU A 4 -11.28 5.39 0.93
C LEU A 4 -10.40 5.68 2.17
N GLY A 5 -9.67 4.68 2.69
CA GLY A 5 -8.80 4.89 3.85
C GLY A 5 -7.61 5.81 3.53
N HIS A 6 -7.02 5.63 2.36
CA HIS A 6 -5.90 6.43 1.86
C HIS A 6 -6.28 7.90 1.70
N SER A 7 -7.32 8.21 0.93
CA SER A 7 -7.73 9.59 0.68
C SER A 7 -8.17 10.30 1.96
N LEU A 8 -8.81 9.57 2.89
CA LEU A 8 -9.22 10.12 4.19
C LEU A 8 -8.00 10.58 5.01
N THR A 9 -7.02 9.70 5.18
CA THR A 9 -5.82 9.99 6.00
C THR A 9 -4.85 10.93 5.32
N LEU A 10 -4.77 10.92 3.99
CA LEU A 10 -4.01 11.92 3.23
C LEU A 10 -4.56 13.32 3.48
N LEU A 11 -5.86 13.51 3.24
CA LEU A 11 -6.49 14.82 3.38
C LEU A 11 -6.47 15.28 4.84
N PHE A 12 -6.78 14.38 5.77
CA PHE A 12 -6.71 14.67 7.20
C PHE A 12 -5.30 15.02 7.67
N GLY A 13 -4.29 14.26 7.23
CA GLY A 13 -2.89 14.48 7.57
C GLY A 13 -2.39 15.83 7.08
N VAL A 14 -2.66 16.18 5.82
CA VAL A 14 -2.24 17.47 5.24
C VAL A 14 -2.96 18.65 5.88
N ILE A 15 -4.29 18.59 6.06
CA ILE A 15 -5.07 19.71 6.62
C ILE A 15 -4.70 20.00 8.08
N ASN A 16 -4.44 18.96 8.87
CA ASN A 16 -4.15 19.12 10.31
C ASN A 16 -2.64 19.17 10.61
N ASP A 17 -1.79 19.28 9.57
CA ASP A 17 -0.33 19.28 9.68
C ASP A 17 0.22 18.11 10.53
N ILE A 18 -0.38 16.92 10.37
CA ILE A 18 0.03 15.73 11.13
C ILE A 18 1.24 15.11 10.44
N GLN A 19 2.39 15.25 11.09
CA GLN A 19 3.63 14.60 10.69
C GLN A 19 3.77 13.27 11.43
N VAL A 20 3.91 12.19 10.66
CA VAL A 20 4.19 10.86 11.21
C VAL A 20 5.63 10.49 10.85
N ASN A 21 6.28 9.69 11.68
CA ASN A 21 7.63 9.24 11.39
C ASN A 21 7.65 8.40 10.09
N ALA A 22 8.34 8.91 9.07
CA ALA A 22 8.40 8.28 7.75
C ALA A 22 8.98 6.86 7.80
N TYR A 23 9.99 6.61 8.64
CA TYR A 23 10.55 5.26 8.80
C TYR A 23 9.49 4.26 9.30
N LEU A 24 8.70 4.64 10.31
CA LEU A 24 7.67 3.77 10.85
C LEU A 24 6.54 3.52 9.85
N ILE A 25 6.10 4.55 9.12
CA ILE A 25 5.05 4.38 8.10
C ILE A 25 5.54 3.51 6.95
N ASP A 26 6.75 3.75 6.43
CA ASP A 26 7.30 2.97 5.32
C ASP A 26 7.54 1.51 5.72
N ALA A 27 7.89 1.24 7.00
CA ALA A 27 7.94 -0.11 7.54
C ALA A 27 6.54 -0.77 7.53
N ILE A 28 5.48 -0.05 7.91
CA ILE A 28 4.10 -0.57 7.86
C ILE A 28 3.65 -0.81 6.40
N ILE A 29 4.06 0.06 5.47
CA ILE A 29 3.84 -0.13 4.04
C ILE A 29 4.51 -1.42 3.56
N GLY A 30 5.77 -1.66 3.93
CA GLY A 30 6.46 -2.93 3.65
C GLY A 30 5.74 -4.15 4.25
N LEU A 31 5.24 -4.02 5.48
CA LEU A 31 4.45 -5.06 6.13
C LEU A 31 3.15 -5.37 5.37
N SER A 32 2.52 -4.37 4.76
CA SER A 32 1.32 -4.58 3.95
C SER A 32 1.60 -5.46 2.72
N VAL A 33 2.77 -5.30 2.09
CA VAL A 33 3.22 -6.10 0.95
C VAL A 33 3.46 -7.55 1.40
N VAL A 34 4.14 -7.74 2.54
CA VAL A 34 4.36 -9.06 3.13
C VAL A 34 3.03 -9.74 3.44
N TYR A 35 2.13 -9.03 4.12
CA TYR A 35 0.80 -9.51 4.47
C TYR A 35 0.05 -9.99 3.23
N LYS A 36 0.04 -9.16 2.17
CA LYS A 36 -0.74 -9.48 0.98
C LYS A 36 -0.11 -10.60 0.16
N GLY A 37 1.22 -10.65 0.07
CA GLY A 37 1.94 -11.77 -0.55
C GLY A 37 1.65 -13.10 0.17
N PHE A 38 1.67 -13.08 1.51
CA PHE A 38 1.36 -14.25 2.32
C PHE A 38 -0.09 -14.71 2.16
N ASP A 39 -1.04 -13.77 2.17
CA ASP A 39 -2.46 -14.03 1.92
C ASP A 39 -2.71 -14.63 0.53
N ASN A 40 -2.08 -14.07 -0.51
CA ASN A 40 -2.19 -14.55 -1.89
C ASN A 40 -1.71 -16.01 -2.07
N LEU A 41 -0.77 -16.47 -1.24
CA LEU A 41 -0.28 -17.86 -1.23
C LEU A 41 -1.16 -18.82 -0.40
N GLY A 42 -2.24 -18.30 0.19
CA GLY A 42 -3.07 -19.01 1.15
C GLY A 42 -2.36 -19.28 2.47
N GLY A 43 -1.35 -18.46 2.81
CA GLY A 43 -0.51 -18.64 3.99
C GLY A 43 -1.32 -18.72 5.28
N PHE A 44 -2.22 -17.77 5.52
CA PHE A 44 -3.06 -17.74 6.72
C PHE A 44 -3.89 -19.02 6.90
N LYS A 45 -4.57 -19.47 5.83
CA LYS A 45 -5.36 -20.70 5.89
C LYS A 45 -4.50 -21.94 6.18
N LYS A 46 -3.26 -22.00 5.66
CA LYS A 46 -2.34 -23.14 5.86
C LYS A 46 -1.68 -23.14 7.24
N THR A 47 -1.37 -21.98 7.81
CA THR A 47 -0.63 -21.89 9.08
C THR A 47 -1.53 -21.78 10.31
N ILE A 48 -2.62 -21.02 10.23
CA ILE A 48 -3.49 -20.71 11.37
C ILE A 48 -4.93 -21.21 11.19
N GLY A 49 -5.26 -21.84 10.05
CA GLY A 49 -6.61 -22.37 9.77
C GLY A 49 -7.71 -21.33 9.56
N PHE A 50 -7.38 -20.04 9.68
CA PHE A 50 -8.29 -18.91 9.55
C PHE A 50 -7.76 -17.93 8.49
N THR A 51 -8.65 -17.21 7.80
CA THR A 51 -8.28 -16.15 6.84
C THR A 51 -8.82 -14.82 7.36
N PRO A 52 -7.97 -13.84 7.68
CA PRO A 52 -8.43 -12.53 8.14
C PRO A 52 -9.30 -11.85 7.09
N ASN A 53 -10.21 -10.95 7.51
CA ASN A 53 -11.08 -10.23 6.57
C ASN A 53 -10.25 -9.32 5.65
N PRO A 54 -10.16 -9.61 4.34
CA PRO A 54 -9.30 -8.87 3.44
C PRO A 54 -9.74 -7.41 3.29
N LYS A 55 -11.05 -7.13 3.41
CA LYS A 55 -11.59 -5.76 3.28
C LYS A 55 -11.11 -4.87 4.42
N THR A 56 -11.10 -5.40 5.65
CA THR A 56 -10.63 -4.69 6.84
C THR A 56 -9.13 -4.46 6.76
N ALA A 57 -8.35 -5.48 6.40
CA ALA A 57 -6.90 -5.35 6.25
C ALA A 57 -6.53 -4.28 5.21
N VAL A 58 -7.15 -4.31 4.03
CA VAL A 58 -6.90 -3.35 2.95
C VAL A 58 -7.34 -1.92 3.33
N LEU A 59 -8.40 -1.76 4.13
CA LEU A 59 -8.78 -0.46 4.67
C LEU A 59 -7.70 0.07 5.62
N ILE A 60 -7.26 -0.75 6.58
CA ILE A 60 -6.22 -0.37 7.55
C ILE A 60 -4.93 0.02 6.84
N PHE A 61 -4.46 -0.78 5.88
CA PHE A 61 -3.28 -0.41 5.10
C PHE A 61 -3.48 0.89 4.32
N GLY A 62 -4.67 1.11 3.75
CA GLY A 62 -5.01 2.39 3.12
C GLY A 62 -4.79 3.58 4.05
N LEU A 63 -5.23 3.49 5.31
CA LEU A 63 -5.02 4.54 6.32
C LEU A 63 -3.53 4.87 6.53
N PHE A 64 -2.67 3.86 6.66
CA PHE A 64 -1.24 4.10 6.84
C PHE A 64 -0.57 4.68 5.58
N HIS A 65 -0.97 4.23 4.40
CA HIS A 65 -0.41 4.75 3.15
C HIS A 65 -0.76 6.23 2.94
N GLY A 66 -1.99 6.64 3.27
CA GLY A 66 -2.39 8.04 3.14
C GLY A 66 -1.59 8.97 4.04
N PHE A 67 -1.31 8.55 5.29
CA PHE A 67 -0.40 9.30 6.17
C PHE A 67 1.03 9.37 5.64
N GLY A 68 1.58 8.27 5.09
CA GLY A 68 2.93 8.26 4.53
C GLY A 68 3.09 9.28 3.41
N LEU A 69 2.10 9.35 2.51
CA LEU A 69 2.09 10.34 1.46
C LEU A 69 1.85 11.76 1.99
N ALA A 70 1.00 11.94 3.00
CA ALA A 70 0.76 13.26 3.62
C ALA A 70 2.06 13.86 4.17
N THR A 71 2.83 13.07 4.92
CA THR A 71 4.12 13.50 5.46
C THR A 71 5.09 13.88 4.33
N LYS A 72 5.13 13.12 3.23
CA LYS A 72 5.96 13.47 2.07
C LYS A 72 5.51 14.72 1.34
N LEU A 73 4.20 14.95 1.20
CA LEU A 73 3.69 16.19 0.61
C LEU A 73 4.00 17.43 1.46
N GLN A 74 3.98 17.28 2.79
CA GLN A 74 4.37 18.36 3.71
C GLN A 74 5.86 18.69 3.63
N GLU A 75 6.73 17.68 3.44
CA GLU A 75 8.17 17.89 3.19
C GLU A 75 8.42 18.76 1.93
N PHE A 76 7.54 18.70 0.93
CA PHE A 76 7.64 19.51 -0.29
C PHE A 76 7.19 20.97 -0.15
N GLN A 77 6.73 21.41 1.04
CA GLN A 77 6.31 22.80 1.33
C GLN A 77 5.39 23.40 0.27
N LEU A 78 4.31 22.67 -0.07
CA LEU A 78 3.37 23.12 -1.10
C LEU A 78 2.77 24.50 -0.76
N PRO A 79 2.60 25.38 -1.76
CA PRO A 79 1.91 26.65 -1.58
C PRO A 79 0.52 26.41 -0.97
N SER A 80 0.17 27.19 0.05
CA SER A 80 -1.12 27.11 0.73
C SER A 80 -2.28 27.56 -0.14
N ASP A 81 -2.01 28.37 -1.17
CA ASP A 81 -3.03 28.80 -2.13
C ASP A 81 -3.46 27.63 -3.04
N GLY A 82 -4.76 27.37 -3.09
CA GLY A 82 -5.32 26.26 -3.86
C GLY A 82 -4.99 24.86 -3.33
N LEU A 83 -4.38 24.71 -2.14
CA LEU A 83 -3.94 23.40 -1.61
C LEU A 83 -5.04 22.34 -1.61
N ILE A 84 -6.24 22.68 -1.14
CA ILE A 84 -7.37 21.74 -1.09
C ILE A 84 -7.79 21.30 -2.50
N ALA A 85 -7.86 22.22 -3.45
CA ALA A 85 -8.20 21.91 -4.83
C ALA A 85 -7.14 21.00 -5.47
N ASN A 86 -5.86 21.28 -5.22
CA ASN A 86 -4.74 20.46 -5.68
C ASN A 86 -4.79 19.05 -5.07
N LEU A 87 -5.08 18.93 -3.77
CA LEU A 87 -5.23 17.63 -3.10
C LEU A 87 -6.40 16.81 -3.64
N ILE A 88 -7.53 17.46 -3.93
CA ILE A 88 -8.68 16.79 -4.55
C ILE A 88 -8.30 16.31 -5.95
N ALA A 89 -7.71 17.17 -6.78
CA ALA A 89 -7.28 16.81 -8.13
C ALA A 89 -6.25 15.67 -8.12
N PHE A 90 -5.29 15.73 -7.19
CA PHE A 90 -4.31 14.68 -6.97
C PHE A 90 -4.97 13.35 -6.59
N ASN A 91 -5.89 13.35 -5.62
CA ASN A 91 -6.61 12.15 -5.20
C ASN A 91 -7.44 11.53 -6.34
N VAL A 92 -8.14 12.37 -7.11
CA VAL A 92 -8.90 11.92 -8.28
C VAL A 92 -7.95 11.29 -9.31
N GLY A 93 -6.80 11.93 -9.57
CA GLY A 93 -5.78 11.38 -10.47
C GLY A 93 -5.25 10.02 -10.00
N VAL A 94 -4.95 9.88 -8.71
CA VAL A 94 -4.48 8.62 -8.11
C VAL A 94 -5.57 7.54 -8.22
N GLU A 95 -6.82 7.86 -7.90
CA GLU A 95 -7.92 6.89 -7.94
C GLU A 95 -8.21 6.42 -9.38
N LEU A 96 -8.20 7.33 -10.35
CA LEU A 96 -8.33 7.00 -11.78
C LEU A 96 -7.15 6.13 -12.27
N GLY A 97 -5.92 6.49 -11.89
CA GLY A 97 -4.72 5.73 -12.22
C GLY A 97 -4.77 4.32 -11.64
N GLN A 98 -5.12 4.20 -10.35
CA GLN A 98 -5.25 2.92 -9.66
C GLN A 98 -6.35 2.04 -10.28
N PHE A 99 -7.52 2.61 -10.57
CA PHE A 99 -8.62 1.88 -11.21
C PHE A 99 -8.21 1.36 -12.59
N SER A 100 -7.60 2.23 -13.41
CA SER A 100 -7.14 1.88 -14.76
C SER A 100 -6.06 0.79 -14.74
N ALA A 101 -5.07 0.93 -13.85
CA ALA A 101 -4.00 -0.06 -13.69
C ALA A 101 -4.54 -1.41 -13.19
N LEU A 102 -5.42 -1.41 -12.19
CA LEU A 102 -6.04 -2.64 -11.67
C LEU A 102 -6.89 -3.32 -12.74
N ALA A 103 -7.69 -2.58 -13.50
CA ALA A 103 -8.49 -3.12 -14.58
C ALA A 103 -7.59 -3.81 -15.63
N PHE A 104 -6.53 -3.14 -16.05
CA PHE A 104 -5.59 -3.68 -17.03
C PHE A 104 -4.87 -4.94 -16.50
N ILE A 105 -4.31 -4.88 -15.30
CA ILE A 105 -3.62 -6.01 -14.65
C ILE A 105 -4.57 -7.21 -14.47
N LEU A 106 -5.82 -6.95 -14.06
CA LEU A 106 -6.82 -7.99 -13.88
C LEU A 106 -7.15 -8.71 -15.20
N LEU A 107 -7.26 -7.99 -16.31
CA LEU A 107 -7.47 -8.57 -17.63
C LEU A 107 -6.30 -9.48 -18.03
N LEU A 108 -5.07 -8.99 -17.87
CA LEU A 108 -3.86 -9.77 -18.16
C LEU A 108 -3.77 -11.04 -17.31
N ILE A 109 -3.98 -10.92 -15.99
CA ILE A 109 -3.95 -12.05 -15.07
C ILE A 109 -5.06 -13.05 -15.40
N ASN A 110 -6.28 -12.60 -15.66
CA ASN A 110 -7.39 -13.51 -15.98
C ASN A 110 -7.16 -14.28 -17.28
N TYR A 111 -6.55 -13.66 -18.28
CA TYR A 111 -6.12 -14.36 -19.48
C TYR A 111 -5.02 -15.39 -19.16
N TRP A 112 -3.99 -14.96 -18.42
CA TRP A 112 -2.81 -15.79 -18.13
C TRP A 112 -3.08 -16.95 -17.18
N ARG A 113 -4.08 -16.82 -16.29
CA ARG A 113 -4.51 -17.87 -15.34
C ARG A 113 -4.88 -19.20 -15.99
N LYS A 114 -5.17 -19.22 -17.29
CA LYS A 114 -5.48 -20.44 -18.05
C LYS A 114 -4.25 -21.30 -18.38
N HIS A 115 -3.04 -20.78 -18.17
CA HIS A 115 -1.80 -21.47 -18.48
C HIS A 115 -1.15 -22.10 -17.24
N ASN A 116 -0.57 -23.28 -17.38
CA ASN A 116 0.12 -24.01 -16.30
C ASN A 116 1.31 -23.24 -15.69
N SER A 117 1.87 -22.27 -16.42
CA SER A 117 2.94 -21.39 -15.93
C SER A 117 2.47 -20.46 -14.80
N PHE A 118 1.18 -20.16 -14.73
CA PHE A 118 0.62 -19.15 -13.83
C PHE A 118 0.92 -19.46 -12.36
N ASN A 119 0.72 -20.71 -11.93
CA ASN A 119 0.90 -21.08 -10.52
C ASN A 119 2.36 -20.90 -10.07
N ARG A 120 3.33 -21.35 -10.87
CA ARG A 120 4.76 -21.19 -10.56
C ARG A 120 5.15 -19.71 -10.51
N PHE A 121 4.69 -18.93 -11.50
CA PHE A 121 4.96 -17.51 -11.55
C PHE A 121 4.34 -16.75 -10.37
N ALA A 122 3.08 -17.05 -10.03
CA ALA A 122 2.39 -16.45 -8.91
C ALA A 122 3.09 -16.78 -7.58
N THR A 123 3.53 -18.03 -7.39
CA THR A 123 4.28 -18.41 -6.19
C THR A 123 5.59 -17.63 -6.09
N ASN A 124 6.40 -17.64 -7.15
CA ASN A 124 7.69 -16.94 -7.15
C ASN A 124 7.52 -15.43 -6.94
N THR A 125 6.55 -14.80 -7.61
CA THR A 125 6.31 -13.35 -7.50
C THR A 125 5.87 -12.97 -6.09
N ASN A 126 4.95 -13.71 -5.47
CA ASN A 126 4.54 -13.41 -4.10
C ASN A 126 5.68 -13.65 -3.09
N CYS A 127 6.51 -14.68 -3.29
CA CYS A 127 7.71 -14.87 -2.47
C CYS A 127 8.69 -13.71 -2.61
N LEU A 128 8.97 -13.25 -3.84
CA LEU A 128 9.84 -12.10 -4.08
C LEU A 128 9.27 -10.81 -3.47
N LEU A 129 7.97 -10.57 -3.61
CA LEU A 129 7.29 -9.43 -2.98
C LEU A 129 7.41 -9.47 -1.46
N MET A 130 7.23 -10.64 -0.84
CA MET A 130 7.42 -10.81 0.61
C MET A 130 8.87 -10.55 1.02
N SER A 131 9.85 -11.09 0.29
CA SER A 131 11.28 -10.84 0.57
C SER A 131 11.62 -9.35 0.47
N ALA A 132 11.15 -8.67 -0.58
CA ALA A 132 11.32 -7.23 -0.73
C ALA A 132 10.62 -6.44 0.38
N GLY A 133 9.41 -6.84 0.77
CA GLY A 133 8.68 -6.25 1.89
C GLY A 133 9.43 -6.38 3.22
N PHE A 134 9.95 -7.57 3.54
CA PHE A 134 10.78 -7.77 4.73
C PHE A 134 12.09 -6.97 4.69
N MET A 135 12.74 -6.89 3.53
CA MET A 135 13.94 -6.08 3.35
C MET A 135 13.64 -4.60 3.60
N LEU A 136 12.53 -4.07 3.06
CA LEU A 136 12.11 -2.70 3.29
C LEU A 136 11.82 -2.43 4.77
N ILE A 137 11.10 -3.33 5.45
CA ILE A 137 10.85 -3.22 6.90
C ILE A 137 12.17 -3.12 7.66
N GLY A 138 13.11 -4.04 7.39
CA GLY A 138 14.43 -4.05 8.03
C GLY A 138 15.18 -2.74 7.80
N PHE A 139 15.26 -2.31 6.53
CA PHE A 139 15.92 -1.06 6.16
C PHE A 139 15.36 0.16 6.91
N GLN A 140 14.02 0.28 6.96
CA GLN A 140 13.37 1.42 7.59
C GLN A 140 13.49 1.39 9.11
N LEU A 141 13.32 0.22 9.75
CA LEU A 141 13.50 0.11 11.20
C LEU A 141 14.96 0.35 11.62
N THR A 142 15.93 -0.14 10.85
CA THR A 142 17.34 0.18 11.09
C THR A 142 17.59 1.68 10.96
N GLY A 143 17.03 2.33 9.93
CA GLY A 143 17.07 3.78 9.79
C GLY A 143 16.51 4.50 11.03
N TYR A 144 15.35 4.08 11.51
CA TYR A 144 14.70 4.64 12.69
C TYR A 144 15.54 4.57 13.98
N PHE A 145 16.28 3.48 14.20
CA PHE A 145 17.09 3.32 15.42
C PHE A 145 18.47 3.99 15.36
N ILE A 146 18.95 4.34 14.16
CA ILE A 146 20.28 4.92 13.95
C ILE A 146 20.23 6.43 13.67
N SER A 147 19.06 6.96 13.24
CA SER A 147 18.81 8.39 13.05
C SER A 147 18.59 9.13 14.37
#